data_AF-A0A257V137-F1
#
_entry.id   AF-A0A257V137-F1
#
_cell.length_a   1.000
_cell.length_b   1.000
_cell.length_c   1.000
_cell.angle_alpha   90.00
_cell.angle_beta   90.00
_cell.angle_gamma   90.00
#
_symmetry.space_group_name_H-M   'P 1'
#
loop_
_entity.id
_entity.type
_entity.pdbx_description
1 polymer ?
#
loop_
_entity_poly.entity_id
_entity_poly.type
_entity_poly.pdbx_seq_one_letter_code
_entity_poly.pdbx_strand_id
1 'polypeptide(L)'
;MMMILGKPAPLLFGQLLLGIINGSFYAMLSLGLAIIFGLLNVINFAHGALFMVGAFVTWGLLHYLGIGFWPALVVAPVMVGAFGLLIERTLIRFTYKLDILYGLLLTFGLALVLEGIFTNAFGSSGVSYDGPNILSGTLNLGFMYLPVYRAFVVFAAIVICFGVWFTIEKTPLGALLRAATENPALVQSFGVNVPRLISLTFAGGVALAGLAGVLAAPLYSVNPGMGTSLINTVFAVVVIGGMGSIGGAILTGFGLGIIQGFTEVFYPAASSVVVFAVMAVVLLARPAGLFGRVA
;
A
#
# COMPACT_ATOMS: atom_id res chain seq x y z
N MET A 1 -16.14 11.90 -32.80
CA MET A 1 -15.30 11.58 -31.62
C MET A 1 -15.55 12.67 -30.59
N MET A 2 -16.12 12.35 -29.43
CA MET A 2 -16.46 13.36 -28.42
C MET A 2 -15.15 13.95 -27.87
N MET A 3 -14.91 15.25 -28.08
CA MET A 3 -13.76 15.95 -27.53
C MET A 3 -14.15 16.61 -26.22
N ILE A 4 -13.41 16.32 -25.15
CA ILE A 4 -13.59 16.95 -23.83
C ILE A 4 -12.25 17.63 -23.51
N LEU A 5 -12.28 18.90 -23.12
CA LEU A 5 -11.06 19.68 -22.79
C LEU A 5 -9.98 19.67 -23.90
N GLY A 6 -10.38 19.61 -25.17
CA GLY A 6 -9.46 19.57 -26.31
C GLY A 6 -8.71 18.24 -26.49
N LYS A 7 -9.09 17.19 -25.75
CA LYS A 7 -8.54 15.83 -25.86
C LYS A 7 -9.64 14.83 -26.23
N PRO A 8 -9.30 13.70 -26.86
CA PRO A 8 -10.27 12.63 -27.12
C PRO A 8 -10.86 12.12 -25.81
N ALA A 9 -12.19 12.03 -25.68
CA ALA A 9 -12.85 11.47 -24.51
C ALA A 9 -12.30 10.08 -24.09
N PRO A 10 -11.99 9.14 -25.02
CA PRO A 10 -11.38 7.85 -24.65
C PRO A 10 -10.04 7.99 -23.92
N LEU A 11 -9.25 9.02 -24.26
CA LEU A 11 -7.94 9.27 -23.63
C LEU A 11 -8.11 9.80 -22.20
N LEU A 12 -9.06 10.70 -21.98
CA LEU A 12 -9.37 11.22 -20.64
C LEU A 12 -9.92 10.14 -19.71
N PHE A 13 -10.90 9.35 -20.18
CA PHE A 13 -11.45 8.25 -19.38
C PHE A 13 -10.42 7.14 -19.14
N GLY A 14 -9.53 6.88 -20.11
CA GLY A 14 -8.40 5.95 -19.95
C GLY A 14 -7.45 6.37 -18.85
N GLN A 15 -7.07 7.65 -18.82
CA GLN A 15 -6.16 8.16 -17.80
C GLN A 15 -6.82 8.30 -16.43
N LEU A 16 -8.12 8.62 -16.38
CA LEU A 16 -8.88 8.58 -15.13
C LEU A 16 -8.92 7.17 -14.55
N LEU A 17 -9.16 6.16 -15.38
CA LEU A 17 -9.13 4.77 -14.98
C LEU A 17 -7.73 4.36 -14.48
N LEU A 18 -6.66 4.70 -15.21
CA LEU A 18 -5.29 4.45 -14.78
C LEU A 18 -4.97 5.14 -13.45
N GLY A 19 -5.45 6.37 -13.26
CA GLY A 19 -5.35 7.10 -12.00
C GLY A 19 -6.05 6.37 -10.85
N ILE A 20 -7.25 5.82 -11.07
CA ILE A 20 -7.97 5.03 -10.05
C ILE A 20 -7.22 3.72 -9.74
N ILE A 21 -6.64 3.07 -10.74
CA ILE A 21 -5.86 1.83 -10.54
C ILE A 21 -4.59 2.13 -9.72
N ASN A 22 -3.80 3.13 -10.10
CA ASN A 22 -2.64 3.56 -9.32
C ASN A 22 -3.07 3.99 -7.91
N GLY A 23 -4.15 4.76 -7.81
CA GLY A 23 -4.76 5.18 -6.56
C GLY A 23 -5.23 4.02 -5.67
N SER A 24 -5.60 2.88 -6.26
CA SER A 24 -5.94 1.65 -5.52
C SER A 24 -4.72 1.08 -4.81
N PHE A 25 -3.56 1.07 -5.47
CA PHE A 25 -2.30 0.65 -4.84
C PHE A 25 -1.83 1.65 -3.79
N TYR A 26 -1.97 2.96 -4.06
CA TYR A 26 -1.68 3.99 -3.07
C TYR A 26 -2.57 3.83 -1.85
N ALA A 27 -3.89 3.67 -2.01
CA ALA A 27 -4.82 3.50 -0.91
C ALA A 27 -4.52 2.24 -0.08
N MET A 28 -4.25 1.08 -0.72
CA MET A 28 -3.95 -0.16 0.01
C MET A 28 -2.64 -0.07 0.81
N LEU A 29 -1.58 0.49 0.22
CA LEU A 29 -0.29 0.62 0.90
C LEU A 29 -0.29 1.73 1.94
N SER A 30 -0.94 2.86 1.66
CA SER A 30 -1.12 3.94 2.62
C SER A 30 -1.99 3.50 3.79
N LEU A 31 -2.99 2.62 3.57
CA LEU A 31 -3.77 2.00 4.63
C LEU A 31 -2.89 1.14 5.56
N GLY A 32 -2.07 0.24 5.00
CA GLY A 32 -1.14 -0.58 5.79
C GLY A 32 -0.15 0.27 6.58
N LEU A 33 0.43 1.28 5.94
CA LEU A 33 1.36 2.22 6.57
C LEU A 33 0.66 3.08 7.64
N ALA A 34 -0.56 3.56 7.41
CA ALA A 34 -1.33 4.36 8.36
C ALA A 34 -1.71 3.55 9.61
N ILE A 35 -2.00 2.26 9.49
CA ILE A 35 -2.26 1.37 10.63
C ILE A 35 -0.98 1.20 11.46
N ILE A 36 0.14 0.90 10.81
CA ILE A 36 1.43 0.71 11.49
C ILE A 36 1.86 2.00 12.20
N PHE A 37 1.84 3.12 11.49
CA PHE A 37 2.24 4.40 12.06
C PHE A 37 1.26 4.85 13.16
N GLY A 38 -0.04 4.82 12.88
CA GLY A 38 -1.06 5.35 13.78
C GLY A 38 -1.13 4.65 15.13
N LEU A 39 -0.67 3.40 15.20
CA LEU A 39 -0.68 2.61 16.42
C LEU A 39 0.70 2.43 17.04
N LEU A 40 1.76 2.30 16.23
CA LEU A 40 3.10 1.97 16.74
C LEU A 40 4.02 3.18 16.76
N ASN A 41 3.62 4.30 16.15
CA ASN A 41 4.42 5.51 15.99
C ASN A 41 5.79 5.24 15.34
N VAL A 42 5.82 4.31 14.37
CA VAL A 42 7.02 3.97 13.60
C VAL A 42 6.76 4.20 12.12
N ILE A 43 7.62 4.99 11.49
CA ILE A 43 7.63 5.16 10.04
C ILE A 43 8.33 3.94 9.42
N ASN A 44 7.59 3.14 8.65
CA ASN A 44 8.10 1.91 8.06
C ASN A 44 8.37 2.08 6.55
N PHE A 45 9.61 2.45 6.18
CA PHE A 45 10.02 2.51 4.76
C PHE A 45 10.21 1.14 4.12
N ALA A 46 10.42 0.08 4.92
CA ALA A 46 10.48 -1.30 4.41
C ALA A 46 9.14 -1.77 3.86
N HIS A 47 8.03 -1.06 4.10
CA HIS A 47 6.72 -1.41 3.58
C HIS A 47 6.68 -1.53 2.06
N GLY A 48 7.42 -0.68 1.33
CA GLY A 48 7.58 -0.80 -0.13
C GLY A 48 8.34 -2.04 -0.54
N ALA A 49 9.43 -2.36 0.15
CA ALA A 49 10.17 -3.60 -0.08
C ALA A 49 9.31 -4.83 0.25
N LEU A 50 8.43 -4.77 1.24
CA LEU A 50 7.52 -5.87 1.58
C LEU A 50 6.41 -6.06 0.54
N PHE A 51 5.97 -4.97 -0.12
CA PHE A 51 5.13 -5.03 -1.32
C PHE A 51 5.84 -5.76 -2.47
N MET A 52 7.12 -5.45 -2.71
CA MET A 52 7.96 -6.16 -3.68
C MET A 52 8.07 -7.65 -3.31
N VAL A 53 8.37 -7.97 -2.04
CA VAL A 53 8.43 -9.36 -1.56
C VAL A 53 7.10 -10.08 -1.83
N GLY A 54 5.95 -9.43 -1.63
CA GLY A 54 4.64 -10.03 -1.96
C GLY A 54 4.47 -10.37 -3.45
N ALA A 55 4.94 -9.51 -4.34
CA ALA A 55 4.93 -9.77 -5.78
C ALA A 55 5.84 -10.95 -6.16
N PHE A 56 7.07 -11.01 -5.64
CA PHE A 56 7.98 -12.13 -5.89
C PHE A 56 7.52 -13.44 -5.25
N VAL A 57 6.97 -13.39 -4.05
CA VAL A 57 6.39 -14.55 -3.37
C VAL A 57 5.25 -15.12 -4.21
N THR A 58 4.38 -14.25 -4.75
CA THR A 58 3.31 -14.67 -5.67
C THR A 58 3.90 -15.34 -6.90
N TRP A 59 4.85 -14.69 -7.57
CA TRP A 59 5.51 -15.24 -8.75
C TRP A 59 6.14 -16.62 -8.44
N GLY A 60 6.83 -16.76 -7.31
CA GLY A 60 7.44 -18.02 -6.88
C GLY A 60 6.41 -19.11 -6.54
N LEU A 61 5.29 -18.77 -5.92
CA LEU A 61 4.19 -19.70 -5.65
C LEU A 61 3.60 -20.28 -6.93
N LEU A 62 3.48 -19.45 -7.95
CA LEU A 62 2.89 -19.86 -9.21
C LEU A 62 3.88 -20.62 -10.09
N HIS A 63 5.12 -20.14 -10.16
CA HIS A 63 6.14 -20.72 -11.02
C HIS A 63 6.72 -22.03 -10.47
N TYR A 64 7.04 -22.09 -9.16
CA TYR A 64 7.68 -23.26 -8.56
C TYR A 64 6.69 -24.24 -7.94
N LEU A 65 5.65 -23.74 -7.27
CA LEU A 65 4.70 -24.59 -6.55
C LEU A 65 3.43 -24.90 -7.37
N GLY A 66 3.22 -24.23 -8.51
CA GLY A 66 2.03 -24.40 -9.34
C GLY A 66 0.73 -24.00 -8.64
N ILE A 67 0.82 -23.24 -7.54
CA ILE A 67 -0.33 -22.79 -6.78
C ILE A 67 -1.00 -21.69 -7.60
N GLY A 68 -2.24 -21.89 -8.06
CA GLY A 68 -2.94 -20.91 -8.89
C GLY A 68 -3.08 -19.52 -8.25
N PHE A 69 -3.52 -18.55 -9.04
CA PHE A 69 -3.69 -17.15 -8.60
C PHE A 69 -4.57 -16.99 -7.35
N TRP A 70 -5.70 -17.71 -7.29
CA TRP A 70 -6.67 -17.55 -6.20
C TRP A 70 -6.13 -17.99 -4.84
N PRO A 71 -5.51 -19.18 -4.68
CA PRO A 71 -4.85 -19.50 -3.42
C PRO A 71 -3.65 -18.58 -3.13
N ALA A 72 -2.88 -18.15 -4.14
CA ALA A 72 -1.77 -17.24 -3.93
C ALA A 72 -2.21 -15.87 -3.38
N LEU A 73 -3.41 -15.40 -3.73
CA LEU A 73 -4.03 -14.20 -3.16
C LEU A 73 -4.20 -14.25 -1.64
N VAL A 74 -4.26 -15.44 -1.04
CA VAL A 74 -4.37 -15.62 0.41
C VAL A 74 -3.03 -16.04 1.02
N VAL A 75 -2.32 -16.98 0.39
CA VAL A 75 -1.08 -17.54 0.94
C VAL A 75 0.05 -16.52 0.93
N ALA A 76 0.22 -15.73 -0.15
CA ALA A 76 1.31 -14.77 -0.23
C ALA A 76 1.22 -13.67 0.84
N PRO A 77 0.06 -13.02 1.09
CA PRO A 77 -0.09 -12.06 2.20
C PRO A 77 0.22 -12.67 3.57
N VAL A 78 -0.17 -13.93 3.81
CA VAL A 78 0.10 -14.63 5.07
C VAL A 78 1.60 -14.86 5.25
N MET A 79 2.30 -15.30 4.19
CA MET A 79 3.76 -15.49 4.26
C MET A 79 4.50 -14.16 4.44
N VAL A 80 4.08 -13.11 3.74
CA VAL A 80 4.66 -11.76 3.90
C VAL A 80 4.37 -11.20 5.28
N GLY A 81 3.16 -11.40 5.81
CA GLY A 81 2.81 -11.02 7.18
C GLY A 81 3.62 -11.77 8.23
N ALA A 82 3.84 -13.07 8.05
CA ALA A 82 4.72 -13.87 8.92
C ALA A 82 6.18 -13.40 8.84
N PHE A 83 6.67 -13.04 7.65
CA PHE A 83 7.98 -12.44 7.47
C PHE A 83 8.07 -11.06 8.14
N GLY A 84 7.01 -10.26 8.05
CA GLY A 84 6.86 -9.00 8.78
C GLY A 84 6.91 -9.20 10.29
N LEU A 85 6.26 -10.24 10.83
CA LEU A 85 6.31 -10.60 12.24
C LEU A 85 7.74 -10.95 12.68
N LEU A 86 8.48 -11.66 11.84
CA LEU A 86 9.88 -11.98 12.09
C LEU A 86 10.73 -10.70 12.16
N ILE A 87 10.59 -9.81 11.19
CA ILE A 87 11.27 -8.51 11.13
C ILE A 87 10.93 -7.66 12.36
N GLU A 88 9.66 -7.61 12.75
CA GLU A 88 9.24 -6.85 13.91
C GLU A 88 9.93 -7.35 15.16
N ARG A 89 9.89 -8.66 15.40
CA ARG A 89 10.41 -9.26 16.61
C ARG A 89 11.93 -9.19 16.72
N THR A 90 12.66 -9.24 15.60
CA THR A 90 14.12 -9.27 15.58
C THR A 90 14.77 -7.91 15.38
N LEU A 91 14.07 -6.95 14.77
CA LEU A 91 14.66 -5.64 14.43
C LEU A 91 13.81 -4.50 14.98
N ILE A 92 12.56 -4.35 14.54
CA ILE A 92 11.78 -3.13 14.78
C ILE A 92 11.38 -2.98 16.26
N ARG A 93 11.16 -4.07 16.99
CA ARG A 93 10.80 -4.01 18.40
C ARG A 93 11.82 -3.27 19.26
N PHE A 94 13.09 -3.28 18.85
CA PHE A 94 14.17 -2.59 19.56
C PHE A 94 14.14 -1.07 19.34
N THR A 95 13.49 -0.59 18.29
CA THR A 95 13.38 0.85 17.99
C THR A 95 12.15 1.51 18.60
N TYR A 96 11.16 0.75 19.11
CA TYR A 96 9.95 1.30 19.73
C TYR A 96 10.19 2.21 20.94
N LYS A 97 11.36 2.11 21.58
CA LYS A 97 11.74 2.95 22.73
C LYS A 97 12.65 4.12 22.34
N LEU A 98 13.03 4.21 21.06
CA LEU A 98 13.94 5.22 20.53
C LEU A 98 13.14 6.29 19.79
N ASP A 99 13.83 7.37 19.40
CA ASP A 99 13.25 8.38 18.51
C ASP A 99 12.78 7.72 17.19
N ILE A 100 11.70 8.26 16.62
CA ILE A 100 11.10 7.79 15.37
C ILE A 100 12.10 7.73 14.20
N LEU A 101 13.11 8.60 14.22
CA LEU A 101 14.19 8.62 13.24
C LEU A 101 14.98 7.30 13.19
N TYR A 102 15.17 6.63 14.32
CA TYR A 102 15.87 5.33 14.36
C TYR A 102 15.05 4.24 13.69
N GLY A 103 13.72 4.25 13.86
CA GLY A 103 12.81 3.35 13.15
C GLY A 103 12.82 3.58 11.64
N LEU A 104 12.84 4.85 11.23
CA LEU A 104 12.97 5.24 9.82
C LEU A 104 14.28 4.73 9.20
N LEU A 105 15.42 5.01 9.85
CA LEU A 105 16.75 4.58 9.38
C LEU A 105 16.86 3.06 9.28
N LEU A 106 16.38 2.34 10.30
CA LEU A 106 16.37 0.87 10.30
C LEU A 106 15.55 0.31 9.14
N THR A 107 14.32 0.81 8.96
CA THR A 107 13.42 0.30 7.92
C THR A 107 13.84 0.72 6.51
N PHE A 108 14.48 1.88 6.36
CA PHE A 108 15.11 2.27 5.10
C PHE A 108 16.30 1.37 4.77
N GLY A 109 17.19 1.10 5.73
CA GLY A 109 18.29 0.16 5.55
C GLY A 109 17.79 -1.26 5.22
N LEU A 110 16.73 -1.72 5.88
CA LEU A 110 16.09 -2.99 5.57
C LEU A 110 15.50 -3.03 4.16
N ALA A 111 14.89 -1.93 3.70
CA ALA A 111 14.38 -1.82 2.33
C ALA A 111 15.51 -2.00 1.30
N LEU A 112 16.64 -1.33 1.50
CA LEU A 112 17.82 -1.44 0.63
C LEU A 112 18.43 -2.84 0.64
N VAL A 113 18.51 -3.48 1.81
CA VAL A 113 19.02 -4.86 1.93
C VAL A 113 18.10 -5.83 1.19
N LEU A 114 16.78 -5.72 1.38
CA LEU A 114 15.81 -6.57 0.68
C LEU A 114 15.88 -6.33 -0.83
N GLU A 115 15.86 -5.09 -1.30
CA GLU A 115 16.01 -4.76 -2.73
C GLU A 115 17.31 -5.32 -3.31
N GLY A 116 18.44 -5.18 -2.58
CA GLY A 116 19.73 -5.73 -2.99
C GLY A 116 19.76 -7.25 -3.08
N ILE A 117 19.16 -7.96 -2.12
CA ILE A 117 19.04 -9.43 -2.13
C ILE A 117 18.24 -9.88 -3.35
N PHE A 118 17.09 -9.26 -3.61
CA PHE A 118 16.25 -9.64 -4.76
C PHE A 118 16.89 -9.26 -6.10
N THR A 119 17.62 -8.14 -6.16
CA THR A 119 18.40 -7.75 -7.34
C THR A 119 19.53 -8.75 -7.62
N ASN A 120 20.20 -9.25 -6.58
CA ASN A 120 21.25 -10.26 -6.75
C ASN A 120 20.68 -11.62 -7.16
N ALA A 121 19.55 -12.04 -6.59
CA ALA A 121 18.94 -13.34 -6.84
C ALA A 121 18.18 -13.43 -8.18
N PHE A 122 17.44 -12.38 -8.55
CA PHE A 122 16.55 -12.37 -9.72
C PHE A 122 16.99 -11.43 -10.84
N GLY A 123 18.03 -10.63 -10.61
CA GLY A 123 18.45 -9.56 -11.52
C GLY A 123 17.57 -8.31 -11.42
N SER A 124 17.95 -7.27 -12.16
CA SER A 124 17.16 -6.05 -12.30
C SER A 124 16.09 -6.14 -13.39
N SER A 125 16.17 -7.17 -14.24
CA SER A 125 15.20 -7.45 -15.29
C SER A 125 13.88 -7.91 -14.66
N GLY A 126 12.82 -7.15 -14.87
CA GLY A 126 11.50 -7.52 -14.35
C GLY A 126 10.95 -8.77 -15.05
N VAL A 127 10.29 -9.63 -14.29
CA VAL A 127 9.53 -10.77 -14.79
C VAL A 127 8.05 -10.41 -14.85
N SER A 128 7.43 -10.63 -16.01
CA SER A 128 5.99 -10.45 -16.17
C SER A 128 5.27 -11.76 -15.84
N TYR A 129 4.10 -11.64 -15.24
CA TYR A 129 3.27 -12.77 -14.86
C TYR A 129 1.84 -12.53 -15.37
N ASP A 130 1.26 -13.53 -16.03
CA ASP A 130 -0.08 -13.42 -16.61
C ASP A 130 -1.17 -13.58 -15.54
N GLY A 131 -2.16 -12.69 -15.54
CA GLY A 131 -3.32 -12.82 -14.67
C GLY A 131 -4.12 -14.11 -14.93
N PRO A 132 -5.02 -14.50 -14.01
CA PRO A 132 -5.85 -15.70 -14.21
C PRO A 132 -6.68 -15.60 -15.49
N ASN A 133 -6.77 -16.70 -16.26
CA ASN A 133 -7.45 -16.75 -17.57
C ASN A 133 -8.91 -16.26 -17.55
N ILE A 134 -9.59 -16.32 -16.41
CA ILE A 134 -10.97 -15.83 -16.24
C ILE A 134 -11.04 -14.29 -16.37
N LEU A 135 -9.92 -13.59 -16.09
CA LEU A 135 -9.82 -12.13 -16.08
C LEU A 135 -9.02 -11.56 -17.26
N SER A 136 -8.63 -12.38 -18.25
CA SER A 136 -7.81 -11.96 -19.41
C SER A 136 -8.59 -11.21 -20.50
N GLY A 137 -9.90 -11.05 -20.33
CA GLY A 137 -10.77 -10.36 -21.27
C GLY A 137 -10.73 -8.82 -21.18
N THR A 138 -11.36 -8.17 -22.16
CA THR A 138 -11.61 -6.72 -22.16
C THR A 138 -13.13 -6.47 -22.27
N LEU A 139 -13.62 -5.47 -21.54
CA LEU A 139 -14.98 -4.99 -21.61
C LEU A 139 -15.01 -3.76 -22.53
N ASN A 140 -15.85 -3.81 -23.57
CA ASN A 140 -16.10 -2.66 -24.42
C ASN A 140 -17.20 -1.80 -23.77
N LEU A 141 -16.84 -0.64 -23.23
CA LEU A 141 -17.77 0.32 -22.62
C LEU A 141 -18.35 1.31 -23.65
N GLY A 142 -18.10 1.11 -24.95
CA GLY A 142 -18.50 1.99 -26.05
C GLY A 142 -17.60 3.22 -26.22
N PHE A 143 -17.11 3.80 -25.12
CA PHE A 143 -16.18 4.92 -25.12
C PHE A 143 -14.72 4.52 -24.82
N MET A 144 -14.49 3.30 -24.30
CA MET A 144 -13.16 2.78 -23.94
C MET A 144 -13.19 1.25 -23.79
N TYR A 145 -12.05 0.61 -24.06
CA TYR A 145 -11.80 -0.80 -23.69
C TYR A 145 -11.16 -0.89 -22.31
N LEU A 146 -11.85 -1.55 -21.38
CA LEU A 146 -11.41 -1.76 -20.00
C LEU A 146 -10.98 -3.22 -19.81
N PRO A 147 -9.68 -3.50 -19.53
CA PRO A 147 -9.25 -4.84 -19.14
C PRO A 147 -9.97 -5.31 -17.86
N VAL A 148 -10.54 -6.51 -17.89
CA VAL A 148 -11.32 -7.07 -16.76
C VAL A 148 -10.46 -7.17 -15.51
N TYR A 149 -9.18 -7.56 -15.65
CA TYR A 149 -8.25 -7.63 -14.52
C TYR A 149 -8.06 -6.28 -13.81
N ARG A 150 -7.99 -5.16 -14.55
CA ARG A 150 -7.87 -3.81 -13.97
C ARG A 150 -9.11 -3.43 -13.16
N ALA A 151 -10.29 -3.75 -13.68
CA ALA A 151 -11.55 -3.53 -12.96
C ALA A 151 -11.61 -4.38 -11.68
N PHE A 152 -11.15 -5.62 -11.75
CA PHE A 152 -11.04 -6.51 -10.59
C PHE A 152 -10.11 -5.94 -9.52
N VAL A 153 -8.93 -5.41 -9.88
CA VAL A 153 -8.00 -4.79 -8.91
C VAL A 153 -8.64 -3.61 -8.18
N VAL A 154 -9.33 -2.71 -8.90
CA VAL A 154 -10.03 -1.57 -8.29
C VAL A 154 -11.13 -2.06 -7.33
N PHE A 155 -11.93 -3.02 -7.76
CA PHE A 155 -12.98 -3.61 -6.92
C PHE A 155 -12.40 -4.26 -5.67
N ALA A 156 -11.37 -5.10 -5.82
CA ALA A 156 -10.68 -5.77 -4.73
C ALA A 156 -10.09 -4.75 -3.74
N ALA A 157 -9.41 -3.71 -4.22
CA ALA A 157 -8.86 -2.67 -3.38
C ALA A 157 -9.93 -1.93 -2.58
N ILE A 158 -11.07 -1.57 -3.19
CA ILE A 158 -12.19 -0.93 -2.48
C ILE A 158 -12.72 -1.86 -1.39
N VAL A 159 -12.97 -3.13 -1.71
CA VAL A 159 -13.48 -4.13 -0.75
C VAL A 159 -12.51 -4.33 0.41
N ILE A 160 -11.21 -4.45 0.13
CA ILE A 160 -10.17 -4.65 1.15
C ILE A 160 -10.00 -3.39 1.99
N CYS A 161 -9.88 -2.21 1.38
CA CYS A 161 -9.76 -0.95 2.09
C CYS A 161 -10.97 -0.72 3.00
N PHE A 162 -12.18 -0.94 2.50
CA PHE A 162 -13.40 -0.82 3.28
C PHE A 162 -13.48 -1.87 4.40
N GLY A 163 -13.13 -3.12 4.11
CA GLY A 163 -13.15 -4.21 5.10
C GLY A 163 -12.18 -3.97 6.25
N VAL A 164 -10.96 -3.53 5.96
CA VAL A 164 -9.96 -3.18 6.97
C VAL A 164 -10.39 -1.93 7.75
N TRP A 165 -10.83 -0.88 7.05
CA TRP A 165 -11.34 0.33 7.68
C TRP A 165 -12.49 0.04 8.64
N PHE A 166 -13.48 -0.74 8.20
CA PHE A 166 -14.61 -1.14 9.02
C PHE A 166 -14.13 -1.96 10.23
N THR A 167 -13.21 -2.91 10.02
CA THR A 167 -12.65 -3.73 11.09
C THR A 167 -11.94 -2.87 12.14
N ILE A 168 -11.08 -1.93 11.74
CA ILE A 168 -10.28 -1.15 12.70
C ILE A 168 -11.06 0.03 13.29
N GLU A 169 -12.03 0.60 12.59
CA GLU A 169 -12.74 1.79 13.08
C GLU A 169 -14.06 1.45 13.77
N LYS A 170 -14.74 0.37 13.38
CA LYS A 170 -16.07 0.03 13.87
C LYS A 170 -16.14 -1.21 14.78
N THR A 171 -15.08 -2.01 14.88
CA THR A 171 -15.10 -3.24 15.71
C THR A 171 -14.29 -3.09 17.01
N PRO A 172 -14.52 -3.96 18.03
CA PRO A 172 -13.79 -3.91 19.30
C PRO A 172 -12.30 -4.14 19.16
N LEU A 173 -11.84 -4.79 18.08
CA LEU A 173 -10.41 -4.97 17.81
C LEU A 173 -9.72 -3.60 17.70
N GLY A 174 -10.33 -2.66 17.00
CA GLY A 174 -9.84 -1.30 16.87
C GLY A 174 -9.85 -0.50 18.17
N ALA A 175 -10.91 -0.68 18.98
CA ALA A 175 -10.99 -0.05 20.30
C ALA A 175 -9.89 -0.59 21.24
N LEU A 176 -9.66 -1.89 21.21
CA LEU A 176 -8.59 -2.54 21.98
C LEU A 176 -7.21 -2.06 21.54
N LEU A 177 -6.98 -1.90 20.24
CA LEU A 177 -5.73 -1.36 19.71
C LEU A 177 -5.46 0.06 20.21
N ARG A 178 -6.46 0.96 20.11
CA ARG A 178 -6.33 2.34 20.61
C ARG A 178 -6.10 2.38 22.14
N ALA A 179 -6.82 1.56 22.89
CA ALA A 179 -6.61 1.45 24.34
C ALA A 179 -5.19 0.92 24.68
N ALA A 180 -4.70 -0.05 23.90
CA ALA A 180 -3.37 -0.63 24.09
C ALA A 180 -2.26 0.36 23.77
N THR A 181 -2.51 1.35 22.89
CA THR A 181 -1.56 2.42 22.59
C THR A 181 -1.60 3.57 23.59
N GLU A 182 -2.78 3.88 24.15
CA GLU A 182 -2.93 4.92 25.17
C GLU A 182 -2.40 4.50 26.54
N ASN A 183 -2.78 3.30 27.03
CA ASN A 183 -2.29 2.78 28.30
C ASN A 183 -2.03 1.26 28.23
N PRO A 184 -0.84 0.85 27.75
CA PRO A 184 -0.45 -0.56 27.67
C PRO A 184 -0.55 -1.31 29.00
N ALA A 185 -0.22 -0.65 30.12
CA ALA A 185 -0.19 -1.29 31.44
C ALA A 185 -1.60 -1.61 31.96
N LEU A 186 -2.56 -0.70 31.74
CA LEU A 186 -3.96 -0.91 32.07
C LEU A 186 -4.56 -2.04 31.23
N VAL A 187 -4.29 -2.06 29.92
CA VAL A 187 -4.81 -3.13 29.05
C VAL A 187 -4.24 -4.51 29.43
N GLN A 188 -2.99 -4.55 29.89
CA GLN A 188 -2.38 -5.79 30.40
C GLN A 188 -3.03 -6.29 31.70
N SER A 189 -3.55 -5.40 32.57
CA SER A 189 -4.22 -5.84 33.80
C SER A 189 -5.56 -6.54 33.53
N PHE A 190 -6.18 -6.28 32.37
CA PHE A 190 -7.34 -7.01 31.87
C PHE A 190 -6.99 -8.35 31.18
N GLY A 191 -5.73 -8.81 31.25
CA GLY A 191 -5.30 -10.10 30.71
C GLY A 191 -4.96 -10.10 29.21
N VAL A 192 -4.93 -8.92 28.57
CA VAL A 192 -4.61 -8.79 27.14
C VAL A 192 -3.09 -8.72 26.95
N ASN A 193 -2.56 -9.55 26.05
CA ASN A 193 -1.14 -9.54 25.72
C ASN A 193 -0.83 -8.44 24.69
N VAL A 194 -0.58 -7.22 25.18
CA VAL A 194 -0.29 -6.03 24.35
C VAL A 194 0.88 -6.25 23.38
N PRO A 195 2.03 -6.84 23.78
CA PRO A 195 3.10 -7.13 22.83
C PRO A 195 2.65 -8.00 21.65
N ARG A 196 1.88 -9.06 21.89
CA ARG A 196 1.34 -9.90 20.80
C ARG A 196 0.37 -9.13 19.92
N LEU A 197 -0.47 -8.28 20.51
CA LEU A 197 -1.42 -7.44 19.78
C LEU A 197 -0.71 -6.47 18.83
N ILE A 198 0.36 -5.82 19.29
CA ILE A 198 1.23 -4.95 18.48
C ILE A 198 1.87 -5.72 17.33
N SER A 199 2.52 -6.86 17.62
CA SER A 199 3.18 -7.68 16.61
C SER A 199 2.21 -8.20 15.54
N LEU A 200 1.00 -8.62 15.93
CA LEU A 200 -0.04 -9.05 15.00
C LEU A 200 -0.57 -7.90 14.13
N THR A 201 -0.66 -6.70 14.69
CA THR A 201 -1.08 -5.50 13.95
C THR A 201 -0.04 -5.10 12.92
N PHE A 202 1.25 -5.15 13.30
CA PHE A 202 2.35 -4.95 12.37
C PHE A 202 2.31 -5.98 11.24
N ALA A 203 2.17 -7.27 11.58
CA ALA A 203 2.05 -8.34 10.60
C ALA A 203 0.84 -8.16 9.67
N GLY A 204 -0.30 -7.70 10.19
CA GLY A 204 -1.49 -7.38 9.41
C GLY A 204 -1.26 -6.23 8.43
N GLY A 205 -0.62 -5.14 8.87
CA GLY A 205 -0.23 -4.04 7.99
C GLY A 205 0.70 -4.52 6.87
N VAL A 206 1.74 -5.29 7.20
CA VAL A 206 2.68 -5.86 6.23
C VAL A 206 2.00 -6.86 5.29
N ALA A 207 1.04 -7.65 5.77
CA ALA A 207 0.24 -8.54 4.94
C ALA A 207 -0.58 -7.77 3.89
N LEU A 208 -1.10 -6.58 4.22
CA LEU A 208 -1.78 -5.71 3.24
C LEU A 208 -0.82 -5.23 2.14
N ALA A 209 0.44 -4.92 2.48
CA ALA A 209 1.45 -4.62 1.46
C ALA A 209 1.73 -5.82 0.57
N GLY A 210 1.86 -7.02 1.16
CA GLY A 210 2.01 -8.26 0.42
C GLY A 210 0.84 -8.51 -0.53
N LEU A 211 -0.40 -8.27 -0.06
CA LEU A 211 -1.63 -8.40 -0.84
C LEU A 211 -1.70 -7.39 -2.00
N ALA A 212 -1.31 -6.14 -1.76
CA ALA A 212 -1.16 -5.16 -2.83
C ALA A 212 -0.12 -5.64 -3.87
N GLY A 213 0.97 -6.26 -3.44
CA GLY A 213 1.99 -6.87 -4.31
C GLY A 213 1.45 -7.99 -5.18
N VAL A 214 0.59 -8.86 -4.62
CA VAL A 214 -0.09 -9.92 -5.39
C VAL A 214 -0.94 -9.33 -6.51
N LEU A 215 -1.75 -8.31 -6.18
CA LEU A 215 -2.65 -7.66 -7.15
C LEU A 215 -1.87 -6.88 -8.21
N ALA A 216 -0.71 -6.33 -7.85
CA ALA A 216 0.18 -5.58 -8.72
C ALA A 216 0.94 -6.46 -9.72
N ALA A 217 1.30 -7.70 -9.35
CA ALA A 217 2.17 -8.56 -10.15
C ALA A 217 1.70 -8.82 -11.59
N PRO A 218 0.39 -8.92 -11.91
CA PRO A 218 -0.04 -9.05 -13.30
C PRO A 218 -0.24 -7.72 -14.04
N LEU A 219 -0.22 -6.58 -13.33
CA LEU A 219 -0.32 -5.25 -13.95
C LEU A 219 1.04 -4.65 -14.26
N TYR A 220 2.04 -4.92 -13.43
CA TYR A 220 3.39 -4.41 -13.56
C TYR A 220 4.38 -5.56 -13.65
N SER A 221 5.47 -5.34 -14.37
CA SER A 221 6.58 -6.29 -14.35
C SER A 221 7.19 -6.36 -12.95
N VAL A 222 7.22 -7.56 -12.36
CA VAL A 222 7.75 -7.80 -11.02
C VAL A 222 9.26 -7.62 -11.07
N ASN A 223 9.74 -6.54 -10.46
CA ASN A 223 11.16 -6.19 -10.42
C ASN A 223 11.56 -5.69 -9.02
N PRO A 224 12.84 -5.79 -8.62
CA PRO A 224 13.25 -5.40 -7.28
C PRO A 224 13.01 -3.90 -6.95
N GLY A 225 13.10 -3.02 -7.95
CA GLY A 225 12.92 -1.57 -7.76
C GLY A 225 11.45 -1.13 -7.58
N MET A 226 10.47 -2.01 -7.80
CA MET A 226 9.05 -1.64 -7.81
C MET A 226 8.57 -1.12 -6.45
N GLY A 227 9.13 -1.63 -5.36
CA GLY A 227 8.77 -1.23 -4.00
C GLY A 227 9.28 0.16 -3.63
N THR A 228 10.53 0.45 -3.97
CA THR A 228 11.23 1.70 -3.62
C THR A 228 10.70 2.90 -4.40
N SER A 229 10.29 2.70 -5.65
CA SER A 229 9.60 3.75 -6.42
C SER A 229 8.26 4.12 -5.78
N LEU A 230 7.49 3.12 -5.35
CA LEU A 230 6.12 3.33 -4.91
C LEU A 230 6.03 3.84 -3.46
N ILE A 231 6.96 3.45 -2.58
CA ILE A 231 6.94 3.87 -1.17
C ILE A 231 7.09 5.38 -1.01
N ASN A 232 7.86 6.06 -1.87
CA ASN A 232 8.02 7.51 -1.81
C ASN A 232 6.69 8.23 -2.05
N THR A 233 5.92 7.77 -3.04
CA THR A 233 4.58 8.29 -3.34
C THR A 233 3.59 7.94 -2.24
N VAL A 234 3.59 6.69 -1.75
CA VAL A 234 2.72 6.23 -0.65
C VAL A 234 2.98 6.98 0.64
N PHE A 235 4.23 7.31 0.94
CA PHE A 235 4.58 8.11 2.11
C PHE A 235 3.99 9.52 2.00
N ALA A 236 4.15 10.17 0.85
CA ALA A 236 3.51 11.47 0.60
C ALA A 236 1.98 11.40 0.74
N VAL A 237 1.36 10.34 0.22
CA VAL A 237 -0.10 10.09 0.35
C VAL A 237 -0.52 10.00 1.82
N VAL A 238 0.21 9.25 2.67
CA VAL A 238 -0.10 9.12 4.10
C VAL A 238 0.08 10.45 4.83
N VAL A 239 1.13 11.19 4.52
CA VAL A 239 1.39 12.51 5.11
C VAL A 239 0.28 13.50 4.75
N ILE A 240 -0.18 13.51 3.48
CA ILE A 240 -1.32 14.31 3.04
C ILE A 240 -2.61 13.89 3.73
N GLY A 241 -2.86 12.58 3.82
CA GLY A 241 -4.05 12.04 4.48
C GLY A 241 -4.09 12.34 5.99
N GLY A 242 -2.92 12.54 6.60
CA GLY A 242 -2.73 12.72 8.02
C GLY A 242 -2.27 11.41 8.66
N MET A 243 -1.10 11.46 9.30
CA MET A 243 -0.49 10.26 9.86
C MET A 243 -1.37 9.69 10.99
N GLY A 244 -1.79 8.43 10.84
CA GLY A 244 -2.72 7.76 11.77
C GLY A 244 -4.21 7.86 11.43
N SER A 245 -4.58 8.57 10.36
CA SER A 245 -5.96 8.57 9.84
C SER A 245 -6.15 7.51 8.76
N ILE A 246 -6.77 6.39 9.13
CA ILE A 246 -7.05 5.26 8.23
C ILE A 246 -7.95 5.69 7.07
N GLY A 247 -9.08 6.36 7.38
CA GLY A 247 -9.99 6.89 6.36
C GLY A 247 -9.33 7.96 5.49
N GLY A 248 -8.51 8.82 6.08
CA GLY A 248 -7.74 9.84 5.35
C GLY A 248 -6.77 9.22 4.34
N ALA A 249 -6.01 8.20 4.76
CA ALA A 249 -5.08 7.49 3.88
C ALA A 249 -5.76 6.86 2.65
N ILE A 250 -6.96 6.28 2.83
CA ILE A 250 -7.73 5.68 1.73
C ILE A 250 -8.22 6.76 0.76
N LEU A 251 -8.89 7.80 1.27
CA LEU A 251 -9.44 8.88 0.44
C LEU A 251 -8.34 9.63 -0.32
N THR A 252 -7.23 9.91 0.35
CA THR A 252 -6.08 10.58 -0.25
C THR A 252 -5.37 9.69 -1.26
N GLY A 253 -5.27 8.37 -1.04
CA GLY A 253 -4.68 7.43 -2.00
C GLY A 253 -5.44 7.41 -3.32
N PHE A 254 -6.77 7.24 -3.27
CA PHE A 254 -7.62 7.32 -4.46
C PHE A 254 -7.60 8.71 -5.09
N GLY A 255 -7.71 9.77 -4.29
CA GLY A 255 -7.72 11.16 -4.76
C GLY A 255 -6.44 11.55 -5.48
N LEU A 256 -5.27 11.22 -4.92
CA LEU A 256 -3.98 11.50 -5.54
C LEU A 256 -3.75 10.66 -6.80
N GLY A 257 -4.21 9.41 -6.83
CA GLY A 257 -4.20 8.62 -8.05
C GLY A 257 -4.96 9.28 -9.19
N ILE A 258 -6.15 9.83 -8.90
CA ILE A 258 -6.95 10.58 -9.89
C ILE A 258 -6.25 11.87 -10.32
N ILE A 259 -5.71 12.65 -9.38
CA ILE A 259 -4.98 13.89 -9.68
C ILE A 259 -3.76 13.59 -10.56
N GLN A 260 -3.02 12.53 -10.25
CA GLN A 260 -1.88 12.08 -11.03
C GLN A 260 -2.29 11.66 -12.44
N GLY A 261 -3.34 10.84 -12.59
CA GLY A 261 -3.86 10.42 -13.89
C GLY A 261 -4.32 11.60 -14.76
N PHE A 262 -4.99 12.60 -14.18
CA PHE A 262 -5.33 13.82 -14.92
C PHE A 262 -4.09 14.63 -15.31
N THR A 263 -3.13 14.77 -14.39
CA THR A 263 -1.88 15.48 -14.67
C THR A 263 -1.13 14.83 -15.83
N GLU A 264 -1.18 13.50 -15.95
CA GLU A 264 -0.57 12.76 -17.04
C GLU A 264 -1.17 13.10 -18.43
N VAL A 265 -2.43 13.52 -18.50
CA VAL A 265 -3.07 13.96 -19.76
C VAL A 265 -2.56 15.32 -20.23
N PHE A 266 -2.36 16.24 -19.29
CA PHE A 266 -2.00 17.63 -19.57
C PHE A 266 -0.50 17.85 -19.61
N TYR A 267 0.24 17.28 -18.65
CA TYR A 267 1.66 17.46 -18.49
C TYR A 267 2.33 16.21 -17.87
N PRO A 268 2.66 15.19 -18.69
CA PRO A 268 3.22 13.91 -18.23
C PRO A 268 4.45 14.04 -17.33
N ALA A 269 5.34 14.99 -17.63
CA ALA A 269 6.57 15.20 -16.87
C ALA A 269 6.33 15.64 -15.41
N ALA A 270 5.18 16.25 -15.09
CA ALA A 270 4.83 16.61 -13.71
C ALA A 270 3.97 15.56 -13.01
N SER A 271 3.57 14.47 -13.66
CA SER A 271 2.69 13.44 -13.06
C SER A 271 3.26 12.91 -11.74
N SER A 272 4.56 12.59 -11.69
CA SER A 272 5.20 12.14 -10.44
C SER A 272 5.44 13.27 -9.43
N VAL A 273 5.65 14.50 -9.91
CA VAL A 273 5.95 15.68 -9.08
C VAL A 273 4.69 16.24 -8.42
N VAL A 274 3.53 16.11 -9.05
CA VAL A 274 2.26 16.69 -8.58
C VAL A 274 1.89 16.16 -7.20
N VAL A 275 2.20 14.90 -6.90
CA VAL A 275 1.92 14.30 -5.59
C VAL A 275 2.69 15.03 -4.49
N PHE A 276 3.97 15.34 -4.72
CA PHE A 276 4.80 16.08 -3.77
C PHE A 276 4.45 17.57 -3.72
N ALA A 277 4.00 18.15 -4.84
CA ALA A 277 3.50 19.52 -4.86
C ALA A 277 2.21 19.65 -4.02
N VAL A 278 1.26 18.73 -4.18
CA VAL A 278 0.05 18.66 -3.35
C VAL A 278 0.42 18.45 -1.89
N MET A 279 1.41 17.60 -1.59
CA MET A 279 1.94 17.44 -0.23
C MET A 279 2.42 18.76 0.37
N ALA A 280 3.26 19.50 -0.36
CA ALA A 280 3.77 20.78 0.10
C ALA A 280 2.63 21.78 0.38
N VAL A 281 1.66 21.89 -0.54
CA VAL A 281 0.49 22.77 -0.38
C VAL A 281 -0.35 22.37 0.82
N VAL A 282 -0.64 21.08 0.98
CA VAL A 282 -1.44 20.57 2.10
C VAL A 282 -0.74 20.80 3.42
N LEU A 283 0.57 20.57 3.53
CA LEU A 283 1.31 20.77 4.78
C LEU A 283 1.43 22.25 5.15
N LEU A 284 1.56 23.15 4.16
CA LEU A 284 1.52 24.60 4.40
C LEU A 284 0.15 25.06 4.93
N ALA A 285 -0.94 24.45 4.46
CA ALA A 285 -2.29 24.78 4.88
C ALA A 285 -2.73 24.07 6.18
N ARG A 286 -2.30 22.81 6.37
CA ARG A 286 -2.63 21.92 7.48
C ARG A 286 -1.43 21.00 7.79
N PRO A 287 -0.58 21.35 8.76
CA PRO A 287 0.64 20.58 9.07
C PRO A 287 0.38 19.18 9.62
N ALA A 288 -0.83 18.92 10.16
CA ALA A 288 -1.25 17.58 10.59
C ALA A 288 -1.77 16.69 9.43
N GLY A 289 -1.85 17.21 8.20
CA GLY A 289 -2.55 16.57 7.07
C GLY A 289 -4.04 16.92 7.02
N LEU A 290 -4.73 16.46 5.97
CA LEU A 290 -6.14 16.78 5.72
C LEU A 290 -7.07 16.25 6.82
N PHE A 291 -6.81 15.02 7.29
CA PHE A 291 -7.62 14.31 8.28
C PHE A 291 -6.85 13.94 9.56
N GLY A 292 -5.67 14.53 9.77
CA GLY A 292 -4.93 14.35 11.02
C GLY A 292 -5.63 15.03 12.19
N ARG A 293 -5.64 14.38 13.35
CA ARG A 293 -6.12 15.00 14.59
C ARG A 293 -5.00 15.87 15.15
N VAL A 294 -5.31 17.14 15.40
CA VAL A 294 -4.43 18.03 16.17
C VAL A 294 -4.49 17.51 17.61
N ALA A 295 -3.36 17.04 18.12
CA ALA A 295 -3.21 16.64 19.51
C ALA A 295 -3.26 17.86 20.43
#